data_AF-A0A3D9UFG7-F1
#
_entry.id   AF-A0A3D9UFG7-F1
#
_cell.length_a   1.000
_cell.length_b   1.000
_cell.length_c   1.000
_cell.angle_alpha   90.00
_cell.angle_beta   90.00
_cell.angle_gamma   90.00
#
_symmetry.space_group_name_H-M   'P 1'
#
loop_
_entity.id
_entity.type
_entity.pdbx_description
1 polymer ?
#
loop_
_entity_poly.entity_id
_entity_poly.type
_entity_poly.pdbx_seq_one_letter_code
_entity_poly.pdbx_strand_id
1 'polypeptide(L)'
;MIDDILHDAIKYAKRFFGRRTTNKFYPDLSVLPESEQSIYQRSTIVSRMERHKKIRLELYNLKEIDQKHQYLLSNEHNNLVGNCPELCLAAYIYLTKERAKDIWELYSASWNYEYPQLTCPIYIQQIYTLGVYDHVFLLLDHPDSIVRRPKIGTIYHELPEGTWVCDPWADIVCLAEDYNDRWKHRMMEWNHQGMCLLLKSPGSSSPSAESLSPLKKYTYLTVECSDKQVYRMSAIYQDGQVETFH
;
A
#
# COMPACT_ATOMS: atom_id res chain seq x y z
N MET A 1 -10.91 16.87 1.88
CA MET A 1 -11.75 15.65 1.97
C MET A 1 -10.84 14.47 2.32
N ILE A 2 -11.36 13.27 2.63
CA ILE A 2 -10.50 12.17 3.11
C ILE A 2 -9.62 11.62 1.99
N ASP A 3 -10.12 11.60 0.77
CA ASP A 3 -9.38 11.26 -0.44
C ASP A 3 -8.14 12.15 -0.62
N ASP A 4 -8.21 13.45 -0.31
CA ASP A 4 -7.03 14.34 -0.35
C ASP A 4 -5.92 13.86 0.61
N ILE A 5 -6.30 13.50 1.84
CA ILE A 5 -5.37 13.00 2.86
C ILE A 5 -4.71 11.70 2.38
N LEU A 6 -5.48 10.81 1.78
CA LEU A 6 -4.99 9.53 1.25
C LEU A 6 -4.08 9.73 0.03
N HIS A 7 -4.39 10.66 -0.87
CA HIS A 7 -3.50 11.02 -1.98
C HIS A 7 -2.19 11.63 -1.47
N ASP A 8 -2.24 12.46 -0.43
CA ASP A 8 -1.03 12.99 0.20
C ASP A 8 -0.20 11.90 0.87
N ALA A 9 -0.83 10.86 1.43
CA ALA A 9 -0.12 9.69 1.94
C ALA A 9 0.63 8.95 0.83
N ILE A 10 0.05 8.84 -0.36
CA ILE A 10 0.74 8.28 -1.53
C ILE A 10 1.93 9.15 -1.93
N LYS A 11 1.76 10.48 -1.99
CA LYS A 11 2.86 11.41 -2.29
C LYS A 11 3.99 11.30 -1.26
N TYR A 12 3.63 11.21 0.03
CA TYR A 12 4.58 11.03 1.13
C TYR A 12 5.38 9.74 0.97
N ALA A 13 4.72 8.61 0.68
CA ALA A 13 5.41 7.35 0.43
C ALA A 13 6.35 7.43 -0.79
N LYS A 14 5.89 8.06 -1.88
CA LYS A 14 6.68 8.25 -3.10
C LYS A 14 7.86 9.22 -2.91
N ARG A 15 7.88 10.07 -1.88
CA ARG A 15 9.03 10.91 -1.52
C ARG A 15 10.27 10.07 -1.21
N PHE A 16 10.11 8.96 -0.49
CA PHE A 16 11.22 8.09 -0.09
C PHE A 16 11.60 7.09 -1.17
N PHE A 17 10.60 6.46 -1.78
CA PHE A 17 10.82 5.32 -2.70
C PHE A 17 10.78 5.71 -4.18
N GLY A 18 10.47 6.98 -4.50
CA GLY A 18 10.39 7.51 -5.85
C GLY A 18 9.51 6.68 -6.78
N ARG A 19 9.88 6.66 -8.07
CA ARG A 19 9.32 5.75 -9.09
C ARG A 19 9.97 4.35 -9.09
N ARG A 20 10.73 4.01 -8.04
CA ARG A 20 11.68 2.89 -8.08
C ARG A 20 11.11 1.63 -7.44
N THR A 21 9.98 1.16 -7.96
CA THR A 21 9.47 -0.18 -7.62
C THR A 21 10.31 -1.26 -8.27
N THR A 22 10.65 -2.32 -7.54
CA THR A 22 11.52 -3.39 -8.04
C THR A 22 10.85 -4.35 -9.01
N ASN A 23 9.53 -4.44 -8.97
CA ASN A 23 8.76 -5.40 -9.75
C ASN A 23 8.13 -4.81 -11.01
N LYS A 24 8.38 -3.54 -11.37
CA LYS A 24 7.84 -2.93 -12.60
C LYS A 24 8.95 -2.66 -13.60
N PHE A 25 8.73 -3.04 -14.85
CA PHE A 25 9.70 -2.81 -15.93
C PHE A 25 9.02 -2.76 -17.30
N TYR A 26 9.80 -2.38 -18.32
CA TYR A 26 9.36 -2.30 -19.71
C TYR A 26 10.28 -3.17 -20.56
N PRO A 27 9.78 -4.24 -21.22
CA PRO A 27 10.59 -5.07 -22.09
C PRO A 27 11.15 -4.29 -23.29
N ASP A 28 10.33 -3.40 -23.84
CA ASP A 28 10.73 -2.43 -24.87
C ASP A 28 10.88 -1.05 -24.21
N LEU A 29 12.11 -0.55 -24.12
CA LEU A 29 12.39 0.77 -23.53
C LEU A 29 12.02 1.92 -24.46
N SER A 30 11.83 1.67 -25.77
CA SER A 30 11.52 2.74 -26.74
C SER A 30 10.14 3.36 -26.53
N VAL A 31 9.25 2.67 -25.81
CA VAL A 31 7.93 3.19 -25.39
C VAL A 31 8.04 4.28 -24.33
N LEU A 32 9.21 4.44 -23.70
CA LEU A 32 9.46 5.43 -22.66
C LEU A 32 10.21 6.66 -23.19
N PRO A 33 9.98 7.85 -22.59
CA PRO A 33 10.84 9.01 -22.78
C PRO A 33 12.31 8.67 -22.47
N GLU A 34 13.26 9.22 -23.23
CA GLU A 34 14.69 8.96 -23.07
C GLU A 34 15.20 9.20 -21.64
N SER A 35 14.65 10.22 -20.97
CA SER A 35 14.97 10.55 -19.57
C SER A 35 14.62 9.44 -18.58
N GLU A 36 13.68 8.55 -18.91
CA GLU A 36 13.21 7.46 -18.06
C GLU A 36 13.81 6.10 -18.41
N GLN A 37 14.31 5.92 -19.63
CA GLN A 37 14.83 4.62 -20.10
C GLN A 37 15.94 4.07 -19.19
N SER A 38 16.83 4.93 -18.71
CA SER A 38 17.95 4.55 -17.81
C SER A 38 17.48 3.89 -16.50
N ILE A 39 16.27 4.25 -16.02
CA ILE A 39 15.67 3.71 -14.79
C ILE A 39 15.29 2.24 -14.98
N TYR A 40 14.84 1.88 -16.18
CA TYR A 40 14.30 0.57 -16.51
C TYR A 40 15.28 -0.32 -17.29
N GLN A 41 16.53 0.13 -17.47
CA GLN A 41 17.60 -0.75 -17.94
C GLN A 41 17.80 -1.94 -16.99
N ARG A 42 18.15 -3.10 -17.56
CA ARG A 42 18.32 -4.35 -16.83
C ARG A 42 19.33 -4.26 -15.68
N SER A 43 20.48 -3.63 -15.92
CA SER A 43 21.50 -3.39 -14.88
C SER A 43 20.95 -2.54 -13.73
N THR A 44 20.18 -1.50 -14.03
CA THR A 44 19.51 -0.65 -13.04
C THR A 44 18.44 -1.41 -12.26
N ILE A 45 17.64 -2.26 -12.92
CA ILE A 45 16.65 -3.13 -12.25
C ILE A 45 17.34 -4.06 -11.25
N VAL A 46 18.40 -4.77 -11.68
CA VAL A 46 19.14 -5.70 -10.80
C VAL A 46 19.75 -4.94 -9.60
N SER A 47 20.38 -3.79 -9.83
CA SER A 47 20.90 -2.93 -8.76
C SER A 47 19.82 -2.46 -7.79
N ARG A 48 18.61 -2.13 -8.28
CA ARG A 48 17.45 -1.78 -7.45
C ARG A 48 16.98 -2.97 -6.61
N MET A 49 16.89 -4.17 -7.20
CA MET A 49 16.50 -5.38 -6.47
C MET A 49 17.45 -5.68 -5.30
N GLU A 50 18.77 -5.57 -5.50
CA GLU A 50 19.74 -5.80 -4.42
C GLU A 50 19.66 -4.74 -3.31
N ARG A 51 19.47 -3.47 -3.67
CA ARG A 51 19.24 -2.41 -2.67
C ARG A 51 17.94 -2.62 -1.90
N HIS A 52 16.87 -2.98 -2.59
CA HIS A 52 15.58 -3.24 -1.97
C HIS A 52 15.64 -4.39 -0.97
N LYS A 53 16.38 -5.49 -1.28
CA LYS A 53 16.61 -6.58 -0.31
C LYS A 53 17.24 -6.08 0.99
N LYS A 54 18.26 -5.20 0.91
CA LYS A 54 18.92 -4.61 2.09
C LYS A 54 17.96 -3.73 2.88
N ILE A 55 17.28 -2.79 2.21
CA ILE A 55 16.32 -1.87 2.84
C ILE A 55 15.19 -2.66 3.53
N ARG A 56 14.66 -3.70 2.87
CA ARG A 56 13.63 -4.56 3.44
C ARG A 56 14.10 -5.27 4.70
N LEU A 57 15.32 -5.79 4.70
CA LEU A 57 15.90 -6.44 5.88
C LEU A 57 16.10 -5.45 7.04
N GLU A 58 16.61 -4.25 6.74
CA GLU A 58 16.79 -3.19 7.72
C GLU A 58 15.45 -2.78 8.34
N LEU A 59 14.44 -2.46 7.50
CA LEU A 59 13.10 -2.12 7.97
C LEU A 59 12.42 -3.26 8.73
N TYR A 60 12.68 -4.52 8.37
CA TYR A 60 12.15 -5.69 9.08
C TYR A 60 12.74 -5.81 10.49
N ASN A 61 14.04 -5.54 10.66
CA ASN A 61 14.73 -5.61 11.95
C ASN A 61 14.32 -4.48 12.92
N LEU A 62 13.82 -3.36 12.40
CA LEU A 62 13.21 -2.31 13.21
C LEU A 62 11.81 -2.75 13.66
N LYS A 63 11.60 -2.84 14.97
CA LYS A 63 10.32 -3.32 15.55
C LYS A 63 9.30 -2.19 15.58
N GLU A 64 9.70 -1.04 16.10
CA GLU A 64 8.81 0.08 16.37
C GLU A 64 8.54 0.91 15.11
N ILE A 65 7.33 1.47 15.03
CA ILE A 65 6.94 2.41 13.98
C ILE A 65 7.86 3.63 13.95
N ASP A 66 8.21 4.15 15.12
CA ASP A 66 9.04 5.35 15.23
C ASP A 66 10.45 5.11 14.71
N GLN A 67 11.00 3.93 14.96
CA GLN A 67 12.29 3.53 14.41
C GLN A 67 12.25 3.45 12.88
N LYS A 68 11.20 2.84 12.32
CA LYS A 68 10.99 2.79 10.87
C LYS A 68 10.82 4.20 10.28
N HIS A 69 10.09 5.08 10.96
CA HIS A 69 9.91 6.46 10.52
C HIS A 69 11.24 7.22 10.48
N GLN A 70 12.00 7.17 11.57
CA GLN A 70 13.31 7.81 11.64
C GLN A 70 14.28 7.27 10.60
N TYR A 71 14.23 5.97 10.32
CA TYR A 71 15.00 5.37 9.23
C TYR A 71 14.63 5.96 7.87
N LEU A 72 13.34 6.11 7.55
CA LEU A 72 12.89 6.70 6.28
C LEU A 72 13.36 8.15 6.15
N LEU A 73 13.16 8.96 7.19
CA LEU A 73 13.59 10.37 7.22
C LEU A 73 15.11 10.51 7.05
N SER A 74 15.89 9.71 7.79
CA SER A 74 17.36 9.74 7.73
C SER A 74 17.92 9.30 6.37
N ASN A 75 17.13 8.60 5.57
CA ASN A 75 17.54 8.06 4.27
C ASN A 75 16.78 8.65 3.09
N GLU A 76 16.01 9.73 3.28
CA GLU A 76 15.19 10.34 2.24
C GLU A 76 16.02 10.71 1.00
N HIS A 77 17.20 11.30 1.20
CA HIS A 77 18.09 11.71 0.11
C HIS A 77 18.86 10.54 -0.53
N ASN A 78 18.80 9.34 0.05
CA ASN A 78 19.48 8.15 -0.48
C ASN A 78 18.69 7.47 -1.61
N ASN A 79 17.54 8.04 -2.02
CA ASN A 79 16.67 7.51 -3.06
C ASN A 79 16.36 6.02 -2.86
N LEU A 80 15.67 5.71 -1.76
CA LEU A 80 15.32 4.35 -1.38
C LEU A 80 14.57 3.62 -2.51
N VAL A 81 14.62 2.29 -2.46
CA VAL A 81 13.93 1.41 -3.40
C VAL A 81 12.97 0.55 -2.57
N GLY A 82 11.69 0.55 -2.95
CA GLY A 82 10.64 -0.15 -2.23
C GLY A 82 9.69 -0.88 -3.17
N ASN A 83 8.77 -1.66 -2.62
CA ASN A 83 7.64 -2.23 -3.35
C ASN A 83 6.35 -2.00 -2.51
N CYS A 84 5.24 -2.66 -2.83
CA CYS A 84 3.96 -2.45 -2.15
C CYS A 84 4.05 -2.50 -0.60
N PRO A 85 4.86 -3.36 0.06
CA PRO A 85 4.95 -3.35 1.52
C PRO A 85 5.59 -2.07 2.07
N GLU A 86 6.69 -1.61 1.47
CA GLU A 86 7.45 -0.45 1.94
C GLU A 86 6.72 0.86 1.64
N LEU A 87 6.08 0.95 0.47
CA LEU A 87 5.23 2.07 0.09
C LEU A 87 4.04 2.20 1.05
N CYS A 88 3.35 1.09 1.34
CA CYS A 88 2.26 1.09 2.33
C CYS A 88 2.75 1.43 3.74
N LEU A 89 3.93 0.97 4.14
CA LEU A 89 4.51 1.31 5.44
C LEU A 89 4.72 2.83 5.58
N ALA A 90 5.28 3.49 4.56
CA ALA A 90 5.49 4.94 4.63
C ALA A 90 4.16 5.72 4.64
N ALA A 91 3.19 5.32 3.81
CA ALA A 91 1.85 5.92 3.83
C ALA A 91 1.16 5.71 5.19
N TYR A 92 1.27 4.51 5.77
CA TYR A 92 0.74 4.19 7.10
C TYR A 92 1.35 5.08 8.18
N ILE A 93 2.67 5.26 8.16
CA ILE A 93 3.39 6.15 9.10
C ILE A 93 2.87 7.58 8.97
N TYR A 94 2.70 8.08 7.76
CA TYR A 94 2.17 9.44 7.54
C TYR A 94 0.77 9.62 8.10
N LEU A 95 -0.13 8.68 7.80
CA LEU A 95 -1.52 8.74 8.27
C LEU A 95 -1.60 8.70 9.79
N THR A 96 -0.77 7.87 10.44
CA THR A 96 -0.78 7.69 11.90
C THR A 96 -0.03 8.78 12.66
N LYS A 97 1.05 9.34 12.11
CA LYS A 97 1.89 10.31 12.85
C LYS A 97 1.65 11.76 12.48
N GLU A 98 1.36 12.03 11.21
CA GLU A 98 1.27 13.40 10.70
C GLU A 98 -0.18 13.83 10.49
N ARG A 99 -1.09 12.90 10.20
CA ARG A 99 -2.47 13.21 9.80
C ARG A 99 -3.56 12.67 10.74
N ALA A 100 -3.21 12.00 11.84
CA ALA A 100 -4.19 11.35 12.70
C ALA A 100 -5.24 12.32 13.26
N LYS A 101 -4.82 13.52 13.65
CA LYS A 101 -5.73 14.58 14.12
C LYS A 101 -6.68 15.04 13.02
N ASP A 102 -6.16 15.35 11.83
CA ASP A 102 -6.99 15.77 10.69
C ASP A 102 -8.01 14.69 10.29
N ILE A 103 -7.60 13.42 10.31
CA ILE A 103 -8.48 12.28 10.02
C ILE A 103 -9.60 12.22 11.07
N TRP A 104 -9.27 12.35 12.35
CA TRP A 104 -10.26 12.37 13.42
C TRP A 104 -11.25 13.53 13.26
N GLU A 105 -10.77 14.74 13.02
CA GLU A 105 -11.61 15.93 12.82
C GLU A 105 -12.55 15.76 11.63
N LEU A 106 -12.07 15.17 10.53
CA LEU A 106 -12.87 14.95 9.33
C LEU A 106 -14.02 13.96 9.57
N TYR A 107 -13.74 12.82 10.21
CA TYR A 107 -14.78 11.83 10.52
C TYR A 107 -15.75 12.38 11.57
N SER A 108 -15.25 12.99 12.64
CA SER A 108 -16.09 13.53 13.72
C SER A 108 -17.02 14.66 13.27
N ALA A 109 -16.63 15.46 12.27
CA ALA A 109 -17.49 16.49 11.68
C ALA A 109 -18.74 15.92 10.97
N SER A 110 -18.71 14.66 10.57
CA SER A 110 -19.84 13.97 9.92
C SER A 110 -20.74 13.19 10.89
N TRP A 111 -20.38 13.13 12.18
CA TRP A 111 -21.14 12.39 13.17
C TRP A 111 -22.37 13.17 13.62
N ASN A 112 -23.53 12.51 13.55
CA ASN A 112 -24.77 13.08 14.05
C ASN A 112 -24.83 12.87 15.57
N TYR A 113 -24.68 13.94 16.34
CA TYR A 113 -24.55 13.92 17.80
C TYR A 113 -25.81 13.43 18.56
N GLU A 114 -26.91 13.11 17.86
CA GLU A 114 -28.12 12.53 18.46
C GLU A 114 -27.90 11.12 19.05
N TYR A 115 -26.81 10.44 18.66
CA TYR A 115 -26.35 9.21 19.28
C TYR A 115 -25.03 9.46 20.01
N PRO A 116 -25.06 9.91 21.28
CA PRO A 116 -23.85 10.11 22.05
C PRO A 116 -23.21 8.73 22.27
N GLN A 117 -21.95 8.62 21.86
CA GLN A 117 -21.03 7.47 21.95
C GLN A 117 -20.87 6.63 20.67
N LEU A 118 -20.25 7.21 19.65
CA LEU A 118 -19.36 6.43 18.79
C LEU A 118 -18.13 6.03 19.63
N THR A 119 -18.25 4.87 20.30
CA THR A 119 -17.17 4.27 21.10
C THR A 119 -16.04 3.68 20.25
N CYS A 120 -16.18 3.68 18.93
CA CYS A 120 -15.25 3.05 17.99
C CYS A 120 -14.22 4.07 17.51
N PRO A 121 -12.91 3.75 17.63
CA PRO A 121 -11.88 4.57 16.99
C PRO A 121 -11.91 4.38 15.47
N ILE A 122 -11.21 5.26 14.76
CA ILE A 122 -10.96 5.12 13.32
C ILE A 122 -9.76 4.20 13.15
N TYR A 123 -9.86 3.17 12.31
CA TYR A 123 -8.81 2.19 12.10
C TYR A 123 -8.05 2.42 10.80
N ILE A 124 -6.72 2.45 10.89
CA ILE A 124 -5.83 2.34 9.73
C ILE A 124 -5.27 0.92 9.73
N GLN A 125 -5.51 0.17 8.67
CA GLN A 125 -5.13 -1.23 8.55
C GLN A 125 -4.19 -1.41 7.35
N GLN A 126 -3.10 -2.15 7.53
CA GLN A 126 -2.27 -2.62 6.43
C GLN A 126 -2.68 -4.05 6.09
N ILE A 127 -3.13 -4.24 4.85
CA ILE A 127 -3.71 -5.48 4.35
C ILE A 127 -2.71 -6.18 3.44
N TYR A 128 -2.53 -7.49 3.65
CA TYR A 128 -1.78 -8.37 2.76
C TYR A 128 -2.73 -9.31 2.04
N THR A 129 -2.61 -9.43 0.72
CA THR A 129 -3.26 -10.51 -0.02
C THR A 129 -2.50 -11.82 0.21
N LEU A 130 -3.23 -12.93 0.28
CA LEU A 130 -2.69 -14.24 0.60
C LEU A 130 -2.55 -15.16 -0.62
N GLY A 131 -1.72 -16.19 -0.48
CA GLY A 131 -1.56 -17.27 -1.46
C GLY A 131 -0.71 -16.85 -2.65
N VAL A 132 -1.22 -17.10 -3.87
CA VAL A 132 -0.52 -16.73 -5.12
C VAL A 132 -0.66 -15.25 -5.47
N TYR A 133 -1.47 -14.53 -4.71
CA TYR A 133 -1.74 -13.10 -4.85
C TYR A 133 -0.84 -12.35 -3.86
N ASP A 134 0.18 -11.63 -4.36
CA ASP A 134 1.20 -10.94 -3.54
C ASP A 134 1.07 -9.42 -3.71
N HIS A 135 0.29 -8.79 -2.84
CA HIS A 135 0.06 -7.35 -2.83
C HIS A 135 -0.27 -6.83 -1.43
N VAL A 136 0.02 -5.55 -1.21
CA VAL A 136 -0.19 -4.86 0.06
C VAL A 136 -0.80 -3.50 -0.22
N PHE A 137 -1.84 -3.15 0.55
CA PHE A 137 -2.53 -1.85 0.50
C PHE A 137 -3.02 -1.46 1.90
N LEU A 138 -3.55 -0.25 2.04
CA LEU A 138 -4.10 0.26 3.29
C LEU A 138 -5.63 0.35 3.22
N LEU A 139 -6.27 0.13 4.36
CA LEU A 139 -7.66 0.46 4.61
C LEU A 139 -7.75 1.55 5.69
N LEU A 140 -8.69 2.47 5.52
CA LEU A 140 -9.13 3.42 6.53
C LEU A 140 -10.62 3.24 6.76
N ASP A 141 -10.98 2.79 7.96
CA ASP A 141 -12.34 2.40 8.33
C ASP A 141 -12.77 3.08 9.63
N HIS A 142 -14.05 3.39 9.75
CA HIS A 142 -14.68 3.80 10.99
C HIS A 142 -15.91 2.91 11.23
N PRO A 143 -15.75 1.79 11.97
CA PRO A 143 -16.79 0.80 12.07
C PRO A 143 -17.95 1.32 12.95
N ASP A 144 -19.17 1.23 12.42
CA ASP A 144 -20.41 1.67 13.09
C ASP A 144 -20.74 0.89 14.37
N SER A 145 -20.03 -0.21 14.67
CA SER A 145 -20.25 -1.00 15.86
C SER A 145 -19.01 -1.73 16.36
N ILE A 146 -18.99 -2.04 17.66
CA ILE A 146 -17.91 -2.77 18.33
C ILE A 146 -17.67 -4.16 17.71
N VAL A 147 -18.75 -4.81 17.26
CA VAL A 147 -18.70 -6.16 16.67
C VAL A 147 -17.94 -6.17 15.34
N ARG A 148 -17.94 -5.05 14.62
CA ARG A 148 -17.25 -4.90 13.33
C ARG A 148 -15.79 -4.47 13.46
N ARG A 149 -15.26 -4.34 14.69
CA ARG A 149 -13.88 -3.88 14.89
C ARG A 149 -12.88 -4.87 14.27
N PRO A 150 -11.96 -4.39 13.42
CA PRO A 150 -10.88 -5.21 12.89
C PRO A 150 -9.95 -5.69 14.00
N LYS A 151 -9.27 -6.81 13.75
CA LYS A 151 -8.19 -7.35 14.58
C LYS A 151 -7.04 -7.76 13.68
N ILE A 152 -5.82 -7.72 14.19
CA ILE A 152 -4.68 -8.32 13.49
C ILE A 152 -4.98 -9.80 13.25
N GLY A 153 -4.70 -10.26 12.04
CA GLY A 153 -5.00 -11.62 11.58
C GLY A 153 -6.41 -11.81 11.03
N THR A 154 -7.33 -10.84 11.15
CA THR A 154 -8.64 -10.91 10.49
C THR A 154 -8.45 -11.12 8.99
N ILE A 155 -9.22 -12.05 8.42
CA ILE A 155 -9.22 -12.36 6.98
C ILE A 155 -10.52 -11.85 6.37
N TYR A 156 -10.38 -11.03 5.34
CA TYR A 156 -11.46 -10.53 4.50
C TYR A 156 -11.45 -11.28 3.17
N HIS A 157 -12.58 -11.89 2.81
CA HIS A 157 -12.82 -12.33 1.44
C HIS A 157 -13.21 -11.12 0.59
N GLU A 158 -14.22 -10.39 1.05
CA GLU A 158 -14.63 -9.07 0.55
C GLU A 158 -14.24 -7.99 1.57
N LEU A 159 -13.84 -6.82 1.06
CA LEU A 159 -13.49 -5.69 1.91
C LEU A 159 -14.75 -5.10 2.56
N PRO A 160 -14.66 -4.57 3.79
CA PRO A 160 -15.82 -3.94 4.44
C PRO A 160 -16.36 -2.75 3.63
N GLU A 161 -17.67 -2.70 3.48
CA GLU A 161 -18.38 -1.60 2.80
C GLU A 161 -18.13 -0.26 3.52
N GLY A 162 -18.06 0.84 2.76
CA GLY A 162 -17.81 2.19 3.25
C GLY A 162 -16.36 2.47 3.67
N THR A 163 -15.48 1.47 3.62
CA THR A 163 -14.06 1.63 3.95
C THR A 163 -13.29 2.27 2.80
N TRP A 164 -12.37 3.18 3.13
CA TRP A 164 -11.46 3.76 2.15
C TRP A 164 -10.25 2.88 1.91
N VAL A 165 -9.89 2.69 0.65
CA VAL A 165 -8.65 2.04 0.21
C VAL A 165 -7.62 3.10 -0.15
N CYS A 166 -6.38 2.89 0.29
CA CYS A 166 -5.20 3.62 -0.18
C CYS A 166 -4.12 2.63 -0.61
N ASP A 167 -3.83 2.59 -1.91
CA ASP A 167 -2.78 1.78 -2.51
C ASP A 167 -1.73 2.69 -3.15
N PRO A 168 -0.62 2.99 -2.44
CA PRO A 168 0.44 3.82 -2.97
C PRO A 168 1.27 3.16 -4.09
N TRP A 169 1.22 1.83 -4.23
CA TRP A 169 1.94 1.12 -5.28
C TRP A 169 1.20 1.17 -6.62
N ALA A 170 -0.12 1.01 -6.59
CA ALA A 170 -0.97 1.16 -7.76
C ALA A 170 -1.44 2.61 -7.98
N ASP A 171 -1.20 3.53 -7.05
CA ASP A 171 -1.67 4.91 -7.09
C ASP A 171 -3.20 4.98 -7.16
N ILE A 172 -3.86 4.25 -6.25
CA ILE A 172 -5.32 4.14 -6.15
C ILE A 172 -5.76 4.64 -4.78
N VAL A 173 -6.71 5.57 -4.79
CA VAL A 173 -7.53 5.97 -3.64
C VAL A 173 -8.99 5.86 -4.06
N CYS A 174 -9.78 5.11 -3.31
CA CYS A 174 -11.19 4.90 -3.58
C CYS A 174 -11.91 4.27 -2.39
N LEU A 175 -13.22 4.14 -2.47
CA LEU A 175 -13.95 3.26 -1.57
C LEU A 175 -13.71 1.78 -1.94
N ALA A 176 -13.92 0.88 -0.99
CA ALA A 176 -13.66 -0.54 -1.11
C ALA A 176 -14.44 -1.21 -2.26
N GLU A 177 -15.67 -0.76 -2.51
CA GLU A 177 -16.58 -1.26 -3.55
C GLU A 177 -16.01 -1.02 -4.96
N ASP A 178 -15.31 0.10 -5.14
CA ASP A 178 -14.71 0.49 -6.42
C ASP A 178 -13.32 -0.13 -6.66
N TYR A 179 -12.72 -0.73 -5.62
CA TYR A 179 -11.29 -1.06 -5.66
C TYR A 179 -10.95 -2.12 -6.70
N ASN A 180 -11.81 -3.13 -6.86
CA ASN A 180 -11.61 -4.18 -7.86
C ASN A 180 -11.56 -3.60 -9.28
N ASP A 181 -12.51 -2.73 -9.62
CA ASP A 181 -12.59 -2.13 -10.95
C ASP A 181 -11.43 -1.18 -11.21
N ARG A 182 -11.06 -0.36 -10.21
CA ARG A 182 -9.88 0.53 -10.31
C ARG A 182 -8.58 -0.25 -10.45
N TRP A 183 -8.44 -1.37 -9.75
CA TRP A 183 -7.29 -2.26 -9.89
C TRP A 183 -7.19 -2.83 -11.30
N LYS A 184 -8.27 -3.42 -11.81
CA LYS A 184 -8.34 -3.98 -13.16
C LYS A 184 -8.06 -2.91 -14.21
N HIS A 185 -8.63 -1.71 -14.05
CA HIS A 185 -8.36 -0.58 -14.93
C HIS A 185 -6.87 -0.22 -14.93
N ARG A 186 -6.23 -0.12 -13.77
CA ARG A 186 -4.81 0.17 -13.66
C ARG A 186 -3.93 -0.90 -14.32
N MET A 187 -4.27 -2.18 -14.16
CA MET A 187 -3.54 -3.26 -14.82
C MET A 187 -3.67 -3.18 -16.35
N MET A 188 -4.86 -2.85 -16.87
CA MET A 188 -5.08 -2.62 -18.31
C MET A 188 -4.26 -1.44 -18.82
N GLU A 189 -4.26 -0.33 -18.09
CA GLU A 189 -3.49 0.87 -18.42
C GLU A 189 -1.99 0.56 -18.52
N TRP A 190 -1.42 -0.09 -17.49
CA TRP A 190 -0.01 -0.49 -17.49
C TRP A 190 0.32 -1.45 -18.62
N ASN A 191 -0.53 -2.44 -18.90
CA ASN A 191 -0.33 -3.35 -20.02
C ASN A 191 -0.35 -2.60 -21.35
N HIS A 192 -1.28 -1.65 -21.53
CA HIS A 192 -1.36 -0.82 -22.74
C HIS A 192 -0.12 0.06 -22.92
N GLN A 193 0.48 0.54 -21.83
CA GLN A 193 1.74 1.28 -21.81
C GLN A 193 2.98 0.39 -22.04
N GLY A 194 2.81 -0.93 -22.22
CA GLY A 194 3.92 -1.88 -22.40
C GLY A 194 4.65 -2.27 -21.10
N MET A 195 4.10 -1.91 -19.94
CA MET A 195 4.67 -2.30 -18.65
C MET A 195 4.42 -3.78 -18.36
N CYS A 196 5.44 -4.43 -17.79
CA CYS A 196 5.39 -5.79 -17.27
C CYS A 196 5.77 -5.82 -15.78
N LEU A 197 5.37 -6.91 -15.12
CA LEU A 197 5.66 -7.16 -13.71
C LEU A 197 6.60 -8.35 -13.51
N LEU A 198 7.56 -8.21 -12.60
CA LEU A 198 8.39 -9.31 -12.11
C LEU A 198 7.75 -9.85 -10.83
N LEU A 199 7.03 -10.97 -10.95
CA LEU A 199 6.44 -11.67 -9.81
C LEU A 199 7.15 -13.01 -9.61
N LYS A 200 7.09 -13.53 -8.39
CA LYS A 200 7.48 -14.93 -8.14
C LYS A 200 6.40 -15.84 -8.74
N SER A 201 6.80 -16.75 -9.63
CA SER A 201 5.91 -17.80 -10.10
C SER A 201 5.62 -18.79 -8.96
N PRO A 202 4.36 -19.15 -8.71
CA PRO A 202 4.03 -20.23 -7.77
C PRO A 202 4.69 -21.53 -8.22
N GLY A 203 5.50 -22.15 -7.35
CA GLY A 203 6.10 -23.47 -7.60
C GLY A 203 7.49 -23.49 -8.27
N SER A 204 8.14 -22.33 -8.53
CA SER A 204 9.53 -22.33 -8.99
C SER A 204 10.51 -22.22 -7.82
N SER A 205 11.40 -23.21 -7.68
CA SER A 205 12.52 -23.21 -6.71
C SER A 205 13.63 -22.22 -7.09
N SER A 206 13.52 -21.59 -8.26
CA SER A 206 14.39 -20.54 -8.77
C SER A 206 13.56 -19.33 -9.18
N PRO A 207 13.99 -18.09 -8.88
CA PRO A 207 13.36 -16.90 -9.42
C PRO A 207 13.72 -16.78 -10.91
N SER A 208 13.14 -17.63 -11.76
CA SER A 208 12.88 -17.18 -13.13
C SER A 208 11.81 -16.11 -12.99
N ALA A 209 12.25 -14.87 -12.81
CA ALA A 209 11.40 -13.69 -12.84
C ALA A 209 10.88 -13.57 -14.27
N GLU A 210 9.90 -14.40 -14.61
CA GLU A 210 9.23 -14.36 -15.90
C GLU A 210 8.56 -12.99 -15.99
N SER A 211 8.73 -12.36 -17.14
CA SER A 211 7.98 -11.16 -17.48
C SER A 211 6.49 -11.49 -17.49
N LEU A 212 5.74 -11.01 -16.50
CA LEU A 212 4.30 -11.25 -16.45
C LEU A 212 3.58 -9.98 -16.92
N SER A 213 2.74 -10.13 -17.93
CA SER A 213 1.75 -9.12 -18.27
C SER A 213 0.91 -8.81 -17.02
N PRO A 214 0.59 -7.52 -16.76
CA PRO A 214 -0.37 -7.15 -15.72
C PRO A 214 -1.74 -7.83 -15.87
N LEU A 215 -2.08 -8.29 -17.08
CA LEU A 215 -3.31 -9.00 -17.40
C LEU A 215 -3.26 -10.51 -17.08
N LYS A 216 -2.12 -11.04 -16.62
CA LYS A 216 -2.03 -12.43 -16.20
C LYS A 216 -2.95 -12.66 -15.01
N LYS A 217 -3.66 -13.80 -15.01
CA LYS A 217 -4.72 -14.15 -14.03
C LYS A 217 -4.43 -13.72 -12.59
N TYR A 218 -3.27 -14.11 -12.05
CA TYR A 218 -2.96 -13.86 -10.63
C TYR A 218 -2.56 -12.42 -10.31
N THR A 219 -2.30 -11.58 -11.31
CA THR A 219 -2.12 -10.14 -11.15
C THR A 219 -3.43 -9.41 -11.37
N TYR A 220 -4.11 -9.71 -12.48
CA TYR A 220 -5.32 -9.02 -12.88
C TYR A 220 -6.46 -9.23 -11.87
N LEU A 221 -6.56 -10.43 -11.30
CA LEU A 221 -7.59 -10.81 -10.34
C LEU A 221 -7.11 -10.75 -8.88
N THR A 222 -5.98 -10.09 -8.60
CA THR A 222 -5.42 -10.02 -7.23
C THR A 222 -6.46 -9.55 -6.22
N VAL A 223 -7.06 -8.37 -6.43
CA VAL A 223 -8.02 -7.80 -5.47
C VAL A 223 -9.30 -8.64 -5.37
N GLU A 224 -9.80 -9.14 -6.50
CA GLU A 224 -11.04 -9.92 -6.57
C GLU A 224 -10.95 -11.29 -5.90
N CYS A 225 -9.87 -12.03 -6.17
CA CYS A 225 -9.81 -13.46 -5.84
C CYS A 225 -8.91 -13.79 -4.64
N SER A 226 -8.22 -12.80 -4.05
CA SER A 226 -7.37 -13.05 -2.88
C SER A 226 -8.13 -12.94 -1.58
N ASP A 227 -7.81 -13.82 -0.63
CA ASP A 227 -8.02 -13.56 0.79
C ASP A 227 -7.09 -12.42 1.25
N LYS A 228 -7.61 -11.55 2.11
CA LYS A 228 -6.95 -10.30 2.52
C LYS A 228 -6.81 -10.28 4.03
N GLN A 229 -5.59 -10.39 4.54
CA GLN A 229 -5.32 -10.44 5.96
C GLN A 229 -4.90 -9.07 6.51
N VAL A 230 -5.46 -8.69 7.66
CA VAL A 230 -4.98 -7.56 8.45
C VAL A 230 -3.62 -7.92 9.06
N TYR A 231 -2.55 -7.32 8.56
CA TYR A 231 -1.18 -7.58 9.02
C TYR A 231 -0.74 -6.62 10.12
N ARG A 232 -1.17 -5.36 10.03
CA ARG A 232 -0.85 -4.29 10.98
C ARG A 232 -2.02 -3.36 11.10
N MET A 233 -2.19 -2.76 12.27
CA MET A 233 -3.32 -1.87 12.53
C MET A 233 -2.96 -0.78 13.53
N SER A 234 -3.55 0.41 13.36
CA SER A 234 -3.61 1.44 14.39
C SER A 234 -5.06 1.90 14.56
N ALA A 235 -5.39 2.33 15.77
CA ALA A 235 -6.63 3.00 16.11
C ALA A 235 -6.34 4.48 16.40
N ILE A 236 -7.12 5.37 15.79
CA ILE A 236 -7.15 6.80 16.07
C ILE A 236 -8.36 7.08 16.97
N TYR A 237 -8.06 7.54 18.18
CA TYR A 237 -9.03 7.96 19.19
C TYR A 237 -9.20 9.48 19.18
N GLN A 238 -9.95 9.97 20.17
CA GLN A 238 -10.24 11.38 20.39
C GLN A 238 -8.97 12.26 20.30
N ASP A 239 -9.11 13.39 19.63
CA ASP A 239 -8.08 14.40 19.41
C ASP A 239 -6.84 13.91 18.63
N GLY A 240 -6.98 12.79 17.91
CA GLY A 240 -5.93 12.22 17.08
C GLY A 240 -4.93 11.33 17.83
N GLN A 241 -5.24 10.92 19.06
CA GLN A 241 -4.40 9.97 19.80
C GLN A 241 -4.35 8.63 19.06
N VAL A 242 -3.15 8.10 18.84
CA VAL A 242 -2.96 6.84 18.10
C VAL A 242 -2.46 5.72 19.01
N GLU A 243 -3.11 4.56 18.90
CA GLU A 243 -2.64 3.28 19.45
C GLU A 243 -2.28 2.36 18.29
N THR A 244 -1.05 1.83 18.28
CA THR A 244 -0.60 0.85 17.28
C THR A 244 -0.63 -0.56 17.87
N PHE A 245 -1.19 -1.50 17.12
CA PHE A 245 -1.26 -2.91 17.51
C PHE A 245 -0.14 -3.70 16.82
N HIS A 246 0.38 -4.71 17.52
CA HIS A 246 1.45 -5.61 17.06
C HIS A 246 0.96 -7.05 16.90
#